data_AF-A0A7C6FGN2-F1
#
_entry.id   AF-A0A7C6FGN2-F1
#
_cell.length_a   1.000
_cell.length_b   1.000
_cell.length_c   1.000
_cell.angle_alpha   90.00
_cell.angle_beta   90.00
_cell.angle_gamma   90.00
#
_symmetry.space_group_name_H-M   'P 1'
#
loop_
_entity.id
_entity.type
_entity.pdbx_description
1 polymer ?
#
loop_
_entity_poly.entity_id
_entity_poly.type
_entity_poly.pdbx_seq_one_letter_code
_entity_poly.pdbx_strand_id
1 'polypeptide(L)'
;MLELAGSNRSELKQVITHYKANLADSLKLKAAEFLILNMPGKYTESYNAPWEDIATVNMRWSSSSNKFKVQDTYKIGSLIRQDDIKHITADYLISNIDLAFQVWYDKPWGKYISFDTFCEEILPYRIGTEP
;
A
#
# COMPACT_ATOMS: atom_id res chain seq x y z
N MET A 1 -10.48 5.10 14.86
CA MET A 1 -9.59 4.50 13.85
C MET A 1 -10.32 3.53 12.94
N LEU A 2 -10.75 2.36 13.42
CA LEU A 2 -11.58 1.44 12.61
C LEU A 2 -12.95 2.02 12.20
N GLU A 3 -13.43 3.04 12.91
CA GLU A 3 -14.64 3.79 12.54
C GLU A 3 -14.46 4.59 11.23
N LEU A 4 -13.23 4.98 10.88
CA LEU A 4 -12.93 5.68 9.62
C LEU A 4 -12.96 4.75 8.40
N ALA A 5 -12.84 3.43 8.63
CA ALA A 5 -12.85 2.42 7.57
C ALA A 5 -14.26 2.14 7.01
N GLY A 6 -15.32 2.57 7.72
CA GLY A 6 -16.70 2.33 7.29
C GLY A 6 -16.98 0.85 7.06
N SER A 7 -17.42 0.50 5.84
CA SER A 7 -17.66 -0.89 5.42
C SER A 7 -16.38 -1.74 5.38
N ASN A 8 -15.21 -1.13 5.18
CA ASN A 8 -13.92 -1.84 5.11
C ASN A 8 -13.39 -2.29 6.47
N ARG A 9 -14.12 -1.99 7.55
CA ARG A 9 -13.76 -2.40 8.91
C ARG A 9 -13.64 -3.92 9.05
N SER A 10 -14.42 -4.71 8.29
CA SER A 10 -14.33 -6.17 8.30
C SER A 10 -12.96 -6.66 7.83
N GLU A 11 -12.43 -6.08 6.75
CA GLU A 11 -11.11 -6.40 6.19
C GLU A 11 -10.01 -6.12 7.22
N LEU A 12 -10.00 -4.92 7.81
CA LEU A 12 -8.98 -4.55 8.81
C LEU A 12 -9.05 -5.43 10.06
N LYS A 13 -10.26 -5.82 10.49
CA LYS A 13 -10.43 -6.77 11.59
C LYS A 13 -9.94 -8.17 11.22
N GLN A 14 -10.14 -8.61 9.99
CA GLN A 14 -9.66 -9.90 9.51
C GLN A 14 -8.14 -9.99 9.59
N VAL A 15 -7.41 -8.93 9.21
CA VAL A 15 -5.95 -8.86 9.37
C VAL A 15 -5.53 -9.04 10.84
N ILE A 16 -6.18 -8.32 11.76
CA ILE A 16 -5.88 -8.40 13.19
C ILE A 16 -6.17 -9.82 13.72
N THR A 17 -7.31 -10.41 13.35
CA THR A 17 -7.69 -11.76 13.77
C THR A 17 -6.72 -12.81 13.23
N HIS A 18 -6.28 -12.66 11.97
CA HIS A 18 -5.33 -13.56 11.33
C HIS A 18 -4.04 -13.67 12.14
N TYR A 19 -3.41 -12.55 12.50
CA TYR A 19 -2.17 -12.56 13.28
C TYR A 19 -2.37 -12.82 14.78
N LYS A 20 -3.57 -12.59 15.34
CA LYS A 20 -3.89 -12.99 16.72
C LYS A 20 -4.03 -14.49 16.91
N ALA A 21 -4.30 -15.25 15.84
CA ALA A 21 -4.48 -16.69 15.93
C ALA A 21 -3.19 -17.44 16.30
N ASN A 22 -2.02 -16.82 16.10
CA ASN A 22 -0.73 -17.44 16.34
C ASN A 22 0.16 -16.55 17.24
N LEU A 23 0.52 -17.06 18.43
CA LEU A 23 1.37 -16.36 19.39
C LEU A 23 2.78 -16.07 18.85
N ALA A 24 3.26 -16.88 17.90
CA ALA A 24 4.55 -16.65 17.23
C ALA A 24 4.54 -15.37 16.37
N ASP A 25 3.37 -14.94 15.91
CA ASP A 25 3.20 -13.79 15.03
C ASP A 25 2.98 -12.46 15.78
N SER A 26 3.38 -12.40 17.05
CA SER A 26 3.24 -11.20 17.89
C SER A 26 3.86 -9.93 17.29
N LEU A 27 4.96 -10.06 16.53
CA LEU A 27 5.56 -8.94 15.79
C LEU A 27 4.76 -8.57 14.54
N LYS A 28 4.20 -9.55 13.82
CA LYS A 28 3.36 -9.30 12.64
C LYS A 28 2.04 -8.62 13.03
N LEU A 29 1.47 -9.00 14.18
CA LEU A 29 0.31 -8.31 14.74
C LEU A 29 0.61 -6.84 15.03
N LYS A 30 1.76 -6.54 15.67
CA LYS A 30 2.18 -5.15 15.91
C LYS A 30 2.39 -4.38 14.62
N ALA A 31 2.98 -5.01 13.60
CA ALA A 31 3.15 -4.42 12.27
C ALA A 31 1.79 -4.13 11.60
N ALA A 32 0.84 -5.06 11.69
CA ALA A 32 -0.51 -4.85 11.18
C ALA A 32 -1.23 -3.70 11.89
N GLU A 33 -1.15 -3.64 13.22
CA GLU A 33 -1.69 -2.53 14.01
C GLU A 33 -1.04 -1.21 13.62
N PHE A 34 0.29 -1.17 13.47
CA PHE A 34 1.03 0.00 13.02
C PHE A 34 0.56 0.49 11.63
N LEU A 35 0.39 -0.41 10.67
CA LEU A 35 -0.11 -0.05 9.34
C LEU A 35 -1.52 0.53 9.41
N ILE A 36 -2.43 -0.14 10.12
CA ILE A 36 -3.82 0.33 10.29
C ILE A 36 -3.84 1.68 11.00
N LEU A 37 -2.94 1.90 11.96
CA LEU A 37 -2.80 3.19 12.66
C LEU A 37 -2.37 4.33 11.76
N ASN A 38 -1.55 4.03 10.75
CA ASN A 38 -1.00 5.00 9.83
C ASN A 38 -1.78 5.13 8.51
N MET A 39 -2.88 4.40 8.31
CA MET A 39 -3.73 4.49 7.11
C MET A 39 -4.59 5.76 6.99
N PRO A 40 -5.09 6.40 8.08
CA PRO A 40 -5.88 7.63 7.94
C PRO A 40 -5.11 8.72 7.19
N GLY A 41 -5.72 9.27 6.14
CA GLY A 41 -5.09 10.30 5.29
C GLY A 41 -4.21 9.75 4.17
N LYS A 42 -3.95 8.44 4.13
CA LYS A 42 -3.28 7.78 2.99
C LYS A 42 -4.30 7.38 1.93
N TYR A 43 -3.92 7.63 0.69
CA TYR A 43 -4.73 7.33 -0.48
C TYR A 43 -3.87 6.81 -1.62
N THR A 44 -4.51 6.04 -2.48
CA THR A 44 -3.97 5.59 -3.75
C THR A 44 -4.64 6.39 -4.86
N GLU A 45 -3.83 6.97 -5.75
CA GLU A 45 -4.33 7.62 -6.96
C GLU A 45 -4.17 6.66 -8.14
N SER A 46 -5.26 6.43 -8.86
CA SER A 46 -5.28 5.58 -10.04
C SER A 46 -6.03 6.28 -11.16
N TYR A 47 -5.69 5.93 -12.40
CA TYR A 47 -6.43 6.39 -13.55
C TYR A 47 -7.53 5.39 -13.90
N ASN A 48 -8.73 5.87 -14.20
CA ASN A 48 -9.80 5.03 -14.73
C ASN A 48 -9.57 4.74 -16.22
N ALA A 49 -8.51 4.00 -16.52
CA ALA A 49 -8.13 3.62 -17.87
C ALA A 49 -7.55 2.20 -17.87
N PRO A 50 -7.66 1.45 -18.99
CA PRO A 50 -6.95 0.20 -19.18
C PRO A 50 -5.45 0.36 -18.88
N TRP A 51 -4.84 -0.64 -18.26
CA TRP A 51 -3.43 -0.60 -17.87
C TRP A 51 -2.48 -0.32 -19.05
N GLU A 52 -2.85 -0.74 -20.26
CA GLU A 52 -2.09 -0.48 -21.50
C GLU A 52 -2.05 1.02 -21.84
N ASP A 53 -3.16 1.72 -21.61
CA ASP A 53 -3.24 3.17 -21.79
C ASP A 53 -2.44 3.89 -20.70
N ILE A 54 -2.50 3.42 -19.45
CA ILE A 54 -1.72 3.96 -18.33
C ILE A 54 -0.21 3.81 -18.58
N ALA A 55 0.23 2.64 -19.05
CA ALA A 55 1.64 2.38 -19.36
C ALA A 55 2.13 3.26 -20.52
N THR A 56 1.33 3.38 -21.58
CA THR A 56 1.63 4.23 -22.74
C THR A 56 1.74 5.71 -22.34
N VAL A 57 0.86 6.16 -21.45
CA VAL A 57 0.91 7.51 -20.90
C VAL A 57 2.15 7.70 -20.06
N ASN A 58 2.45 6.83 -19.11
CA ASN A 58 3.60 7.00 -18.21
C ASN A 58 4.92 7.04 -18.99
N MET A 59 5.04 6.20 -20.04
CA MET A 59 6.19 6.20 -20.95
C MET A 59 6.29 7.51 -21.75
N ARG A 60 5.17 8.08 -22.20
CA ARG A 60 5.16 9.35 -22.94
C ARG A 60 5.26 10.58 -22.03
N TRP A 61 4.72 10.53 -20.82
CA TRP A 61 4.78 11.58 -19.80
C TRP A 61 6.21 11.83 -19.33
N SER A 62 6.98 10.76 -19.09
CA SER A 62 8.41 10.84 -18.77
C SER A 62 9.26 11.40 -19.92
N SER A 63 8.81 11.21 -21.16
CA SER A 63 9.54 11.61 -22.38
C SER A 63 9.06 12.94 -22.99
N SER A 64 8.05 13.60 -22.42
CA SER A 64 7.39 14.76 -23.03
C SER A 64 7.53 16.03 -22.18
N SER A 65 7.89 17.13 -22.84
CA SER A 65 7.95 18.47 -22.22
C SER A 65 6.56 19.08 -22.01
N ASN A 66 5.51 18.54 -22.65
CA ASN A 66 4.16 19.09 -22.58
C ASN A 66 3.11 18.05 -22.13
N LYS A 67 3.17 17.80 -20.82
CA LYS A 67 2.35 16.85 -20.04
C LYS A 67 0.84 16.97 -20.27
N PHE A 68 0.32 18.19 -20.46
CA PHE A 68 -1.09 18.46 -20.76
C PHE A 68 -1.56 17.83 -22.08
N LYS A 69 -0.71 17.81 -23.11
CA LYS A 69 -1.07 17.26 -24.43
C LYS A 69 -1.18 15.74 -24.38
N VAL A 70 -0.40 15.08 -23.52
CA VAL A 70 -0.48 13.62 -23.31
C VAL A 70 -1.79 13.24 -22.64
N GLN A 71 -2.18 13.96 -21.57
CA GLN A 71 -3.47 13.70 -20.91
C GLN A 71 -4.68 13.86 -21.84
N ASP A 72 -4.70 14.93 -22.64
CA ASP A 72 -5.78 15.21 -23.59
C ASP A 72 -5.84 14.20 -24.75
N THR A 73 -4.67 13.82 -25.29
CA THR A 73 -4.57 12.88 -26.43
C THR A 73 -5.06 11.48 -26.07
N TYR A 74 -4.77 11.01 -24.86
CA TYR A 74 -5.09 9.65 -24.44
C TYR A 74 -6.41 9.53 -23.69
N LYS A 75 -7.14 10.64 -23.48
CA LYS A 75 -8.41 10.69 -22.73
C LYS A 75 -8.35 9.85 -21.46
N ILE A 76 -7.23 9.92 -20.75
CA ILE A 76 -7.01 9.15 -19.55
C ILE A 76 -8.14 9.54 -18.61
N GLY A 77 -8.95 8.56 -18.21
CA GLY A 77 -10.09 8.81 -17.35
C GLY A 77 -9.68 9.60 -16.12
N SER A 78 -10.64 10.28 -15.50
CA SER A 78 -10.40 11.11 -14.31
C SER A 78 -9.56 10.37 -13.27
N LEU A 79 -8.62 11.11 -12.66
CA LEU A 79 -7.83 10.62 -11.53
C LEU A 79 -8.79 10.22 -10.41
N ILE A 80 -8.79 8.93 -10.05
CA ILE A 80 -9.57 8.41 -8.93
C ILE A 80 -8.64 8.37 -7.73
N ARG A 81 -8.96 9.19 -6.72
CA ARG A 81 -8.39 9.07 -5.38
C ARG A 81 -9.23 8.08 -4.58
N GLN A 82 -8.60 7.02 -4.09
CA GLN A 82 -9.21 6.06 -3.19
C GLN A 82 -8.52 6.11 -1.83
N ASP A 83 -9.27 6.40 -0.78
CA ASP A 83 -8.75 6.33 0.59
C ASP A 83 -8.37 4.87 0.89
N ASP A 84 -7.11 4.62 1.26
CA ASP A 84 -6.61 3.27 1.50
C ASP A 84 -7.43 2.58 2.59
N ILE A 85 -7.75 3.30 3.67
CA ILE A 85 -8.52 2.81 4.81
C ILE A 85 -9.90 2.25 4.43
N LYS A 86 -10.46 2.67 3.28
CA LYS A 86 -11.79 2.26 2.81
C LYS A 86 -11.75 1.16 1.73
N HIS A 87 -10.59 0.88 1.13
CA HIS A 87 -10.52 0.00 -0.05
C HIS A 87 -9.48 -1.12 0.07
N ILE A 88 -8.51 -1.00 0.98
CA ILE A 88 -7.47 -2.01 1.13
C ILE A 88 -8.06 -3.30 1.69
N THR A 89 -7.74 -4.44 1.07
CA THR A 89 -8.24 -5.75 1.46
C THR A 89 -7.35 -6.40 2.51
N ALA A 90 -7.92 -7.33 3.28
CA ALA A 90 -7.19 -8.11 4.26
C ALA A 90 -6.09 -8.93 3.61
N ASP A 91 -6.40 -9.59 2.49
CA ASP A 91 -5.46 -10.45 1.78
C ASP A 91 -4.24 -9.67 1.27
N TYR A 92 -4.45 -8.47 0.74
CA TYR A 92 -3.35 -7.60 0.30
C TYR A 92 -2.46 -7.20 1.47
N LEU A 93 -3.05 -6.79 2.60
CA LEU A 93 -2.30 -6.41 3.78
C LEU A 93 -1.53 -7.58 4.39
N ILE A 94 -2.16 -8.74 4.53
CA ILE A 94 -1.54 -9.95 5.07
C ILE A 94 -0.36 -10.34 4.19
N SER A 95 -0.57 -10.44 2.88
CA SER A 95 0.48 -10.80 1.93
C SER A 95 1.64 -9.80 1.95
N ASN A 96 1.37 -8.49 2.06
CA ASN A 96 2.42 -7.49 2.09
C ASN A 96 3.23 -7.53 3.39
N ILE A 97 2.55 -7.72 4.54
CA ILE A 97 3.22 -7.89 5.83
C ILE A 97 4.11 -9.14 5.79
N ASP A 98 3.59 -10.28 5.34
CA ASP A 98 4.36 -11.52 5.26
C ASP A 98 5.59 -11.38 4.36
N LEU A 99 5.43 -10.75 3.19
CA LEU A 99 6.55 -10.49 2.28
C LEU A 99 7.60 -9.56 2.91
N ALA A 100 7.18 -8.50 3.59
CA ALA A 100 8.08 -7.58 4.27
C ALA A 100 8.89 -8.32 5.36
N PHE A 101 8.24 -9.14 6.18
CA PHE A 101 8.92 -9.97 7.19
C PHE A 101 9.87 -10.98 6.55
N GLN A 102 9.47 -11.62 5.45
CA GLN A 102 10.34 -12.54 4.72
C GLN A 102 11.62 -11.82 4.25
N VAL A 103 11.50 -10.65 3.62
CA VAL A 103 12.65 -9.85 3.19
C VAL A 103 13.52 -9.44 4.39
N TRP A 104 12.90 -9.02 5.49
CA TRP A 104 13.61 -8.61 6.69
C TRP A 104 14.39 -9.75 7.34
N TYR A 105 13.88 -10.99 7.31
CA TYR A 105 14.60 -12.15 7.85
C TYR A 105 15.62 -12.75 6.87
N ASP A 106 15.31 -12.78 5.57
CA ASP A 106 16.14 -13.43 4.56
C ASP A 106 17.37 -12.61 4.18
N LYS A 107 17.29 -11.28 4.29
CA LYS A 107 18.39 -10.41 3.86
C LYS A 107 19.45 -10.24 4.95
N PRO A 108 20.77 -10.31 4.62
CA PRO A 108 21.84 -10.15 5.60
C PRO A 108 21.79 -8.85 6.39
N TRP A 109 21.34 -7.76 5.75
CA TRP A 109 21.21 -6.44 6.38
C TRP A 109 20.06 -6.38 7.39
N GLY A 110 19.04 -7.24 7.29
CA GLY A 110 17.86 -7.19 8.14
C GLY A 110 18.17 -7.46 9.62
N LYS A 111 19.24 -8.21 9.89
CA LYS A 111 19.77 -8.46 11.24
C LYS A 111 20.23 -7.20 11.98
N TYR A 112 20.50 -6.12 11.24
CA TYR A 112 20.95 -4.84 11.78
C TYR A 112 19.84 -3.78 11.81
N ILE A 113 18.63 -4.14 11.33
CA ILE A 113 17.48 -3.26 11.30
C ILE A 113 16.58 -3.57 12.51
N SER A 114 16.27 -2.55 13.32
CA SER A 114 15.33 -2.70 14.43
C SER A 114 13.91 -2.88 13.91
N PHE A 115 13.03 -3.40 14.77
CA PHE A 115 11.61 -3.54 14.42
C PHE A 115 10.95 -2.19 14.07
N ASP A 116 11.32 -1.11 14.76
CA ASP A 116 10.79 0.23 14.48
C ASP A 116 11.22 0.73 13.09
N THR A 117 12.51 0.60 12.76
CA THR A 117 13.02 0.93 11.42
C THR A 117 12.40 0.03 10.35
N PHE A 118 12.15 -1.24 10.64
CA PHE A 118 11.41 -2.12 9.75
C PHE A 118 9.99 -1.60 9.48
N CYS A 119 9.26 -1.16 10.51
CA CYS A 119 7.91 -0.63 10.37
C CYS A 119 7.84 0.66 9.54
N GLU A 120 8.86 1.52 9.66
CA GLU A 120 8.91 2.81 8.97
C GLU A 120 9.40 2.70 7.52
N GLU A 121 10.41 1.86 7.25
CA GLU A 121 11.15 1.87 5.99
C GLU A 121 10.86 0.66 5.08
N ILE A 122 10.53 -0.50 5.64
CA ILE A 122 10.43 -1.78 4.89
C ILE A 122 8.98 -2.26 4.78
N LEU A 123 8.23 -2.11 5.86
CA LEU A 123 6.82 -2.46 5.94
C LEU A 123 5.87 -1.61 5.06
N PRO A 124 6.17 -0.37 4.63
CA PRO A 124 5.21 0.42 3.85
C PRO A 124 4.67 -0.33 2.63
N TYR A 125 3.36 -0.59 2.61
CA TYR A 125 2.66 -1.25 1.50
C TYR A 125 2.47 -0.35 0.27
N ARG A 126 2.94 0.90 0.33
CA ARG A 126 2.90 1.85 -0.77
C ARG A 126 4.08 1.57 -1.70
N ILE A 127 3.83 0.76 -2.72
CA ILE A 127 4.70 0.72 -3.90
C ILE A 127 4.50 2.05 -4.64
N GLY A 128 5.36 3.03 -4.37
CA GLY A 128 5.61 4.12 -5.30
C GLY A 128 4.90 5.44 -5.02
N THR A 129 5.74 6.47 -4.95
CA THR A 129 5.50 7.90 -5.19
C THR A 129 4.65 8.65 -4.17
N GLU A 130 5.34 9.23 -3.19
CA GLU A 130 5.08 10.62 -2.82
C GLU A 130 6.25 11.47 -3.40
N PRO A 131 6.03 12.74 -3.82
CA PRO A 131 6.96 13.54 -4.63
C PRO A 131 8.33 13.82 -4.01
#